data_AF-A0A932HVU5-F1
#
_entry.id   AF-A0A932HVU5-F1
#
_cell.length_a   1.000
_cell.length_b   1.000
_cell.length_c   1.000
_cell.angle_alpha   90.00
_cell.angle_beta   90.00
_cell.angle_gamma   90.00
#
_symmetry.space_group_name_H-M   'P 1'
#
loop_
_entity.id
_entity.type
_entity.pdbx_description
1 polymer ?
#
loop_
_entity_poly.entity_id
_entity_poly.type
_entity_poly.pdbx_seq_one_letter_code
_entity_poly.pdbx_strand_id
1 'polypeptide(L)'
;MGKGMEMLGKRCYTYDMYNWSTDEKKLQETPEKYAIWRLEQLINFGLNGERIKAFELKKYWSKLQLDPARKKLLELLLHES
;
A
#
# COMPACT_ATOMS: atom_id res chain seq x y z
N MET A 1 -37.68 11.34 15.07
CA MET A 1 -36.38 11.65 15.71
C MET A 1 -35.37 10.63 15.22
N GLY A 2 -34.51 11.04 14.27
CA GLY A 2 -33.60 10.17 13.53
C GLY A 2 -32.47 9.66 14.40
N LYS A 3 -32.23 8.35 14.33
CA LYS A 3 -31.08 7.65 14.88
C LYS A 3 -29.78 8.23 14.33
N GLY A 4 -28.73 8.15 15.13
CA GLY A 4 -27.43 7.77 14.60
C GLY A 4 -26.30 8.74 14.90
N MET A 5 -25.59 8.45 15.98
CA MET A 5 -24.19 8.81 16.13
C MET A 5 -23.39 8.30 14.91
N GLU A 6 -23.13 9.16 13.93
CA GLU A 6 -22.09 8.95 12.90
C GLU A 6 -21.15 10.17 12.86
N MET A 7 -20.65 10.56 14.03
CA MET A 7 -19.66 11.65 14.18
C MET A 7 -18.39 11.15 14.87
N LEU A 8 -17.92 9.93 14.55
CA LEU A 8 -16.67 9.39 15.09
C LEU A 8 -15.99 8.51 14.04
N GLY A 9 -15.05 9.06 13.25
CA GLY A 9 -14.19 8.20 12.44
C GLY A 9 -13.38 8.82 11.31
N LYS A 10 -13.59 10.07 10.92
CA LYS A 10 -12.83 10.71 9.84
C LYS A 10 -11.69 11.54 10.41
N ARG A 11 -10.66 10.87 10.94
CA ARG A 11 -9.40 11.54 11.31
C ARG A 11 -8.58 11.78 10.04
N CYS A 12 -8.29 13.05 9.82
CA CYS A 12 -7.75 13.66 8.62
C CYS A 12 -6.28 13.26 8.40
N TYR A 13 -5.98 12.08 7.87
CA TYR A 13 -4.65 11.83 7.29
C TYR A 13 -4.53 10.61 6.37
N THR A 14 -5.52 9.71 6.26
CA THR A 14 -5.36 8.49 5.45
C THR A 14 -6.42 8.25 4.38
N TYR A 15 -7.50 9.03 4.31
CA TYR A 15 -8.58 8.76 3.34
C TYR A 15 -8.31 9.39 1.96
N ASP A 16 -7.50 10.45 1.91
CA ASP A 16 -7.39 11.30 0.72
C ASP A 16 -5.98 11.43 0.14
N MET A 17 -5.01 10.64 0.61
CA MET A 17 -3.63 10.71 0.10
C MET A 17 -3.48 9.82 -1.15
N TYR A 18 -4.07 10.27 -2.24
CA TYR A 18 -3.89 9.70 -3.57
C TYR A 18 -2.65 10.30 -4.23
N ASN A 19 -1.94 9.52 -5.04
CA ASN A 19 -0.73 9.93 -5.76
C ASN A 19 -0.98 11.14 -6.68
N TRP A 20 -0.88 12.34 -6.12
CA TRP A 20 -1.31 13.62 -6.69
C TRP A 20 -0.53 14.06 -7.94
N SER A 21 0.53 13.35 -8.34
CA SER A 21 1.34 13.67 -9.52
C SER A 21 1.80 12.45 -10.31
N THR A 22 1.26 11.26 -10.05
CA THR A 22 1.71 10.03 -10.73
C THR A 22 0.79 9.68 -11.90
N ASP A 23 1.36 9.62 -13.10
CA ASP A 23 0.66 9.14 -14.31
C ASP A 23 0.68 7.60 -14.34
N GLU A 24 -0.32 6.98 -13.71
CA GLU A 24 -0.41 5.52 -13.62
C GLU A 24 -0.47 4.83 -14.98
N LYS A 25 -1.05 5.48 -16.00
CA LYS A 25 -1.17 4.89 -17.35
C LYS A 25 0.21 4.66 -17.98
N LYS A 26 1.12 5.61 -17.84
CA LYS A 26 2.51 5.45 -18.31
C LYS A 26 3.27 4.42 -17.50
N LEU A 27 3.02 4.32 -16.20
CA LEU A 27 3.64 3.29 -15.34
C LEU A 27 3.20 1.87 -15.73
N GLN A 28 1.94 1.70 -16.11
CA GLN A 28 1.39 0.42 -16.56
C GLN A 28 2.04 -0.11 -17.84
N GLU A 29 2.67 0.73 -18.66
CA GLU A 29 3.44 0.31 -19.83
C GLU A 29 4.65 -0.57 -19.46
N THR A 30 5.13 -0.48 -18.21
CA THR A 30 6.18 -1.35 -17.67
C THR A 30 5.63 -2.20 -16.51
N PRO A 31 5.14 -3.42 -16.77
CA PRO A 31 4.40 -4.21 -15.79
C PRO A 31 5.15 -4.48 -14.48
N GLU A 32 6.48 -4.67 -14.56
CA GLU A 32 7.31 -4.86 -13.37
C GLU A 32 7.40 -3.61 -12.50
N LYS A 33 7.66 -2.44 -13.09
CA LYS A 33 7.75 -1.17 -12.36
C LYS A 33 6.42 -0.81 -11.73
N TYR A 34 5.32 -1.05 -12.45
CA TYR A 34 3.97 -0.86 -11.92
C TYR A 34 3.70 -1.78 -10.72
N ALA A 35 4.08 -3.05 -10.80
CA ALA A 35 3.88 -3.99 -9.70
C ALA A 35 4.65 -3.58 -8.43
N ILE A 36 5.92 -3.19 -8.58
CA ILE A 36 6.76 -2.68 -7.49
C ILE A 36 6.13 -1.43 -6.87
N TRP A 37 5.84 -0.43 -7.70
CA TRP A 37 5.23 0.82 -7.26
C TRP A 37 3.90 0.57 -6.52
N ARG A 38 3.01 -0.27 -7.07
CA ARG A 38 1.72 -0.60 -6.43
C ARG A 38 1.93 -1.22 -5.05
N LEU A 39 2.85 -2.18 -4.92
CA LEU A 39 3.15 -2.81 -3.63
C LEU A 39 3.66 -1.78 -2.63
N GLU A 40 4.56 -0.88 -3.04
CA GLU A 40 5.05 0.21 -2.18
C GLU A 40 3.92 1.13 -1.73
N GLN A 41 2.99 1.48 -2.63
CA GLN A 41 1.83 2.32 -2.29
C GLN A 41 0.92 1.65 -1.26
N LEU A 42 0.53 0.39 -1.53
CA LEU A 42 -0.34 -0.38 -0.65
C LEU A 42 0.29 -0.58 0.74
N ILE A 43 1.59 -0.88 0.78
CA ILE A 43 2.30 -1.14 2.02
C ILE A 43 2.53 0.16 2.79
N ASN A 44 3.01 1.24 2.15
CA ASN A 44 3.41 2.47 2.85
C ASN A 44 2.23 3.37 3.23
N PHE A 45 1.15 3.37 2.46
CA PHE A 45 0.06 4.33 2.65
C PHE A 45 -1.26 3.69 3.04
N GLY A 46 -1.45 2.41 2.73
CA GLY A 46 -2.60 1.64 3.18
C GLY A 46 -3.21 0.82 2.06
N LEU A 47 -3.92 -0.23 2.46
CA LEU A 47 -4.43 -1.23 1.54
C LEU A 47 -5.70 -0.80 0.80
N ASN A 48 -6.40 0.25 1.25
CA ASN A 48 -7.65 0.73 0.63
C ASN A 48 -8.69 -0.38 0.34
N GLY A 49 -8.76 -1.40 1.20
CA GLY A 49 -9.66 -2.54 1.05
C GLY A 49 -9.12 -3.69 0.18
N GLU A 50 -7.92 -3.54 -0.38
CA GLU A 50 -7.26 -4.58 -1.17
C GLU A 50 -6.45 -5.55 -0.28
N ARG A 51 -6.13 -6.72 -0.83
CA ARG A 51 -5.24 -7.70 -0.18
C ARG A 51 -3.99 -7.91 -1.03
N ILE A 52 -2.84 -7.99 -0.38
CA ILE A 52 -1.56 -8.30 -1.03
C ILE A 52 -1.37 -9.82 -1.04
N LYS A 53 -1.05 -10.38 -2.20
CA LYS A 53 -0.69 -11.80 -2.30
C LYS A 53 0.77 -11.98 -1.87
N ALA A 54 1.01 -12.88 -0.93
CA ALA A 54 2.35 -13.10 -0.38
C ALA A 54 3.40 -13.47 -1.44
N PHE A 55 3.04 -14.22 -2.47
CA PHE A 55 3.98 -14.59 -3.54
C PHE A 55 4.41 -13.38 -4.39
N GLU A 56 3.52 -12.41 -4.65
CA GLU A 56 3.84 -11.20 -5.41
C GLU A 56 4.78 -10.31 -4.59
N LEU A 57 4.53 -10.24 -3.28
CA LEU A 57 5.38 -9.52 -2.35
C LEU A 57 6.79 -10.13 -2.28
N LYS A 58 6.89 -11.46 -2.13
CA LYS A 58 8.18 -12.19 -2.13
C LYS A 58 8.93 -12.02 -3.45
N LYS A 59 8.22 -12.08 -4.59
CA LYS A 59 8.82 -11.94 -5.93
C LYS A 59 9.62 -10.65 -6.08
N TYR A 60 9.14 -9.55 -5.51
CA TYR A 60 9.77 -8.23 -5.63
C TYR A 60 10.49 -7.76 -4.36
N TRP A 61 10.58 -8.60 -3.33
CA TRP A 61 11.03 -8.24 -1.99
C TRP A 61 12.35 -7.45 -1.96
N SER A 62 13.35 -7.90 -2.73
CA SER A 62 14.66 -7.27 -2.83
C SER A 62 14.67 -5.91 -3.54
N LYS A 63 13.59 -5.56 -4.25
CA LYS A 63 13.47 -4.31 -5.04
C LYS A 63 12.62 -3.24 -4.34
N LEU A 64 11.83 -3.62 -3.33
CA LEU A 64 10.87 -2.72 -2.69
C LEU A 64 11.54 -1.68 -1.78
N GLN A 65 11.13 -0.43 -1.94
CA GLN A 65 11.47 0.69 -1.07
C GLN A 65 10.31 0.94 -0.09
N LEU A 66 10.38 0.27 1.07
CA LEU A 66 9.34 0.32 2.10
C LEU A 66 9.77 1.20 3.27
N ASP A 67 8.79 1.78 3.97
CA ASP A 67 9.03 2.39 5.27
C ASP A 67 9.72 1.36 6.21
N PRO A 68 10.81 1.74 6.91
CA PRO A 68 11.60 0.79 7.68
C PRO A 68 10.82 0.02 8.74
N ALA A 69 9.81 0.63 9.38
CA ALA A 69 9.01 -0.05 10.39
C ALA A 69 8.09 -1.09 9.75
N ARG A 70 7.48 -0.75 8.61
CA ARG A 70 6.62 -1.68 7.84
C ARG A 70 7.44 -2.82 7.24
N LYS A 71 8.64 -2.54 6.76
CA LYS A 71 9.56 -3.55 6.23
C LYS A 71 9.88 -4.60 7.29
N LYS A 72 10.32 -4.18 8.48
CA LYS A 72 10.62 -5.08 9.61
C LYS A 72 9.45 -5.95 10.03
N LEU A 73 8.23 -5.38 10.04
CA LEU A 73 7.03 -6.15 10.33
C LEU A 73 6.80 -7.24 9.27
N LEU A 74 6.95 -6.90 7.99
CA LEU A 74 6.76 -7.85 6.90
C LEU A 74 7.88 -8.90 6.82
N GLU A 75 9.13 -8.57 7.16
CA GLU A 75 10.24 -9.54 7.31
C GLU A 75 9.86 -10.63 8.31
N LEU A 76 9.35 -10.21 9.48
CA LEU A 76 8.88 -11.12 10.53
C LEU A 76 7.73 -12.02 10.04
N LEU A 77 6.77 -11.47 9.29
CA LEU A 77 5.60 -12.21 8.81
C LEU A 77 5.91 -13.16 7.64
N LEU A 78 6.87 -12.81 6.79
CA LEU A 78 7.20 -13.56 5.59
C LEU A 78 8.37 -14.55 5.79
N HIS A 79 9.09 -14.43 6.93
CA HIS A 79 10.35 -15.10 7.19
C HIS A 79 11.41 -14.80 6.10
N GLU A 80 11.51 -13.54 5.68
CA GLU A 80 12.50 -13.05 4.70
C GLU A 80 13.57 -12.21 5.41
N SER A 81 14.80 -12.16 4.87
CA SER A 81 15.97 -11.47 5.44
C SER A 81 16.59 -10.47 4.47
#